data_AF-A0A011RLQ2-F1
#
_entry.id   AF-A0A011RLQ2-F1
#
_cell.length_a   1.000
_cell.length_b   1.000
_cell.length_c   1.000
_cell.angle_alpha   90.00
_cell.angle_beta   90.00
_cell.angle_gamma   90.00
#
_symmetry.space_group_name_H-M   'P 1'
#
loop_
_entity.id
_entity.type
_entity.pdbx_description
1 polymer ?
#
loop_
_entity_poly.entity_id
_entity_poly.type
_entity_poly.pdbx_seq_one_letter_code
_entity_poly.pdbx_strand_id
1 'polypeptide(L)'
;MNRTLLLAIAIAAIPAHAQQMYKCDQGGTVTFSEFPCGKNAKKIDVKPVAGETAPAPLAAVAPAPHGGRSQALLDEMTRQRRIREIEYEIRNAENDMDAELEGLRRKKGNANNNLAGATWLTSISQEMQAVTAKWRGKIDQLNSQLAALRQQ
;
A
#
# COMPACT_ATOMS: atom_id res chain seq x y z
N MET A 1 -48.59 27.03 -46.56
CA MET A 1 -47.55 26.33 -47.36
C MET A 1 -46.32 26.14 -46.48
N ASN A 2 -45.68 24.96 -46.62
CA ASN A 2 -44.48 24.42 -45.91
C ASN A 2 -44.84 23.74 -44.57
N ARG A 3 -45.12 22.43 -44.45
CA ARG A 3 -44.47 21.16 -44.88
C ARG A 3 -43.05 20.96 -44.31
N THR A 4 -42.98 20.64 -43.03
CA THR A 4 -41.86 19.89 -42.43
C THR A 4 -42.42 18.72 -41.63
N LEU A 5 -42.29 17.54 -42.22
CA LEU A 5 -42.71 16.25 -41.68
C LEU A 5 -41.62 15.78 -40.70
N LEU A 6 -41.90 15.79 -39.40
CA LEU A 6 -41.00 15.25 -38.37
C LEU A 6 -41.10 13.71 -38.38
N LEU A 7 -39.96 13.07 -38.64
CA LEU A 7 -39.73 11.64 -38.68
C LEU A 7 -39.86 11.06 -37.25
N ALA A 8 -40.94 10.34 -36.94
CA ALA A 8 -41.09 9.63 -35.68
C ALA A 8 -40.34 8.29 -35.74
N ILE A 9 -39.25 8.17 -34.98
CA ILE A 9 -38.51 6.92 -34.78
C ILE A 9 -39.36 6.04 -33.84
N ALA A 10 -39.94 4.98 -34.38
CA ALA A 10 -40.63 3.95 -33.60
C ALA A 10 -39.58 3.04 -32.94
N ILE A 11 -39.39 3.19 -31.63
CA ILE A 11 -38.62 2.26 -30.80
C ILE A 11 -39.48 1.00 -30.64
N ALA A 12 -39.11 -0.07 -31.36
CA ALA A 12 -39.70 -1.38 -31.17
C ALA A 12 -39.31 -1.94 -29.79
N ALA A 13 -40.30 -2.16 -28.94
CA ALA A 13 -40.12 -2.88 -27.68
C ALA A 13 -39.87 -4.37 -27.99
N ILE A 14 -38.66 -4.85 -27.72
CA ILE A 14 -38.34 -6.28 -27.75
C ILE A 14 -38.96 -6.91 -26.49
N PRO A 15 -39.82 -7.93 -26.57
CA PRO A 15 -40.29 -8.63 -25.40
C PRO A 15 -39.13 -9.37 -24.73
N ALA A 16 -38.89 -9.08 -23.45
CA ALA A 16 -37.96 -9.84 -22.62
C ALA A 16 -38.51 -11.26 -22.44
N HIS A 17 -37.99 -12.23 -23.19
CA HIS A 17 -38.29 -13.63 -22.95
C HIS A 17 -37.68 -14.03 -21.60
N ALA A 18 -38.54 -14.47 -20.67
CA ALA A 18 -38.11 -15.05 -19.40
C ALA A 18 -37.19 -16.25 -19.68
N GLN A 19 -35.89 -16.10 -19.42
CA GLN A 19 -34.91 -17.16 -19.59
C GLN A 19 -35.17 -18.24 -18.54
N GLN A 20 -35.58 -19.43 -18.98
CA GLN A 20 -35.80 -20.57 -18.10
C GLN A 20 -34.44 -21.10 -17.64
N MET A 21 -34.09 -20.93 -16.37
CA MET A 21 -32.82 -21.41 -15.81
C MET A 21 -33.02 -22.82 -15.22
N TYR A 22 -32.19 -23.77 -15.64
CA TYR A 22 -32.23 -25.15 -15.18
C TYR A 22 -31.06 -25.42 -14.23
N LYS A 23 -31.34 -26.08 -13.11
CA LYS A 23 -30.31 -26.60 -12.21
C LYS A 23 -30.01 -28.04 -12.54
N CYS A 24 -28.72 -28.31 -12.67
CA CYS A 24 -28.17 -29.58 -13.12
C CYS A 24 -27.21 -30.11 -12.08
N ASP A 25 -27.36 -31.37 -11.71
CA ASP A 25 -26.38 -32.08 -10.90
C ASP A 25 -25.76 -33.16 -11.78
N GLN A 26 -24.50 -32.94 -12.16
CA GLN A 26 -23.71 -33.90 -12.94
C GLN A 26 -22.55 -34.37 -12.06
N GLY A 27 -22.73 -35.53 -11.42
CA GLY A 27 -21.66 -36.18 -10.66
C GLY A 27 -21.19 -35.40 -9.43
N GLY A 28 -22.08 -34.66 -8.75
CA GLY A 28 -21.76 -33.93 -7.52
C GLY A 28 -21.34 -32.47 -7.72
N THR A 29 -21.31 -31.99 -8.98
CA THR A 29 -21.13 -30.56 -9.29
C THR A 29 -22.43 -29.96 -9.79
N VAL A 30 -22.89 -28.91 -9.11
CA VAL A 30 -24.11 -28.18 -9.46
C VAL A 30 -23.77 -27.09 -10.48
N THR A 31 -24.38 -27.18 -11.67
CA THR A 31 -24.28 -26.16 -12.73
C THR A 31 -25.65 -25.59 -13.08
N PHE A 32 -25.67 -24.35 -13.55
CA PHE A 32 -26.88 -23.67 -14.03
C PHE A 32 -26.76 -23.44 -15.53
N SER A 33 -27.80 -23.81 -16.27
CA SER A 33 -27.83 -23.78 -17.74
C SER A 33 -29.16 -23.22 -18.23
N GLU A 34 -29.12 -22.43 -19.31
CA GLU A 34 -30.31 -21.89 -19.99
C GLU A 34 -31.07 -22.96 -20.79
N PHE A 35 -30.46 -24.12 -21.04
CA PHE A 35 -31.08 -25.26 -21.72
C PHE A 35 -31.09 -26.52 -20.82
N PRO A 36 -32.07 -27.43 -20.96
CA PRO A 36 -32.13 -28.68 -20.20
C PRO A 36 -30.85 -29.53 -20.41
N CYS A 37 -30.09 -29.70 -19.34
CA CYS A 37 -28.79 -30.38 -19.32
C CYS A 37 -28.84 -31.91 -19.19
N GLY A 38 -30.04 -32.51 -19.20
CA GLY A 38 -30.24 -33.97 -19.07
C GLY A 38 -31.48 -34.36 -18.26
N LYS A 39 -31.63 -35.66 -17.98
CA LYS A 39 -32.83 -36.25 -17.33
C LYS A 39 -33.14 -35.70 -15.93
N ASN A 40 -32.14 -35.12 -15.24
CA ASN A 40 -32.28 -34.56 -13.90
C ASN A 40 -32.45 -33.03 -13.90
N ALA A 41 -32.71 -32.40 -15.06
CA ALA A 41 -32.88 -30.96 -15.17
C ALA A 41 -34.15 -30.51 -14.42
N LYS A 42 -33.96 -29.74 -13.35
CA LYS A 42 -35.07 -29.10 -12.62
C LYS A 42 -35.20 -27.65 -13.06
N LYS A 43 -36.39 -27.26 -13.53
CA LYS A 43 -36.71 -25.87 -13.84
C LYS A 43 -36.68 -25.05 -12.55
N ILE A 44 -35.98 -23.94 -12.56
CA ILE A 44 -36.03 -22.93 -11.50
C ILE A 44 -36.71 -21.71 -12.08
N ASP A 45 -37.82 -21.32 -11.45
CA ASP A 45 -38.46 -20.05 -11.72
C ASP A 45 -37.80 -19.00 -10.82
N VAL A 46 -36.85 -18.26 -11.40
CA VAL A 46 -36.18 -17.16 -10.68
C VAL A 46 -37.10 -15.96 -10.79
N LYS A 47 -38.04 -15.84 -9.86
CA LYS A 47 -38.84 -14.62 -9.71
C LYS A 47 -37.91 -13.50 -9.23
N PRO A 48 -37.63 -12.46 -10.05
CA PRO A 48 -36.95 -11.28 -9.54
C PRO A 48 -37.85 -10.70 -8.46
N VAL A 49 -37.30 -10.37 -7.29
CA VAL A 49 -38.01 -9.51 -6.34
C VAL A 49 -38.22 -8.18 -7.06
N ALA A 50 -39.44 -7.98 -7.55
CA ALA A 50 -39.94 -6.65 -7.85
C ALA A 50 -39.99 -5.93 -6.51
N GLY A 51 -38.97 -5.13 -6.24
CA GLY A 51 -38.96 -4.26 -5.07
C GLY A 51 -40.12 -3.29 -5.19
N GLU A 52 -41.19 -3.53 -4.46
CA GLU A 52 -42.07 -2.46 -4.03
C GLU A 52 -41.22 -1.58 -3.10
N THR A 53 -40.90 -0.37 -3.56
CA THR A 53 -40.35 0.68 -2.71
C THR A 53 -41.41 1.11 -1.71
N ALA A 54 -41.65 0.29 -0.69
CA ALA A 54 -42.04 0.82 0.60
C ALA A 54 -40.74 1.32 1.26
N PRO A 55 -40.67 2.58 1.74
CA PRO A 55 -39.54 2.99 2.57
C PRO A 55 -39.65 2.24 3.89
N ALA A 56 -39.08 1.04 3.95
CA ALA A 56 -38.68 0.46 5.22
C ALA A 56 -37.75 1.48 5.88
N PRO A 57 -37.92 1.81 7.18
CA PRO A 57 -36.92 2.59 7.86
C PRO A 57 -35.58 1.90 7.62
N LEU A 58 -34.61 2.67 7.11
CA LEU A 58 -33.23 2.24 6.97
C LEU A 58 -32.75 1.80 8.36
N ALA A 59 -33.02 0.56 8.73
CA ALA A 59 -32.25 -0.12 9.73
C ALA A 59 -30.86 -0.15 9.13
N ALA A 60 -30.01 0.75 9.64
CA ALA A 60 -28.64 0.92 9.20
C ALA A 60 -28.01 -0.48 9.13
N VAL A 61 -27.82 -0.97 7.91
CA VAL A 61 -26.95 -2.12 7.69
C VAL A 61 -25.58 -1.59 8.05
N ALA A 62 -25.16 -1.86 9.28
CA ALA A 62 -23.81 -1.57 9.72
C ALA A 62 -22.87 -2.18 8.68
N PRO A 63 -21.91 -1.40 8.14
CA PRO A 63 -20.99 -1.92 7.14
C PRO A 63 -20.28 -3.16 7.72
N ALA A 64 -20.31 -4.26 6.98
CA ALA A 64 -19.59 -5.47 7.35
C ALA A 64 -18.09 -5.12 7.57
N PRO A 65 -17.44 -5.62 8.63
CA PRO A 65 -16.09 -5.24 9.00
C PRO A 65 -15.11 -5.99 8.09
N HIS A 66 -14.98 -5.59 6.83
CA HIS A 66 -14.08 -6.23 5.88
C HIS A 66 -12.82 -5.39 5.59
N GLY A 67 -12.72 -4.17 6.14
CA GLY A 67 -11.55 -3.29 5.97
C GLY A 67 -10.42 -3.49 6.99
N GLY A 68 -10.73 -3.90 8.23
CA GLY A 68 -9.74 -3.86 9.33
C GLY A 68 -8.57 -4.84 9.18
N ARG A 69 -8.81 -6.04 8.64
CA ARG A 69 -7.76 -7.08 8.51
C ARG A 69 -6.77 -6.76 7.38
N SER A 70 -7.24 -6.16 6.29
CA SER A 70 -6.37 -5.65 5.22
C SER A 70 -5.61 -4.40 5.64
N GLN A 71 -6.25 -3.49 6.38
CA GLN A 71 -5.57 -2.29 6.90
C GLN A 71 -4.40 -2.65 7.82
N ALA A 72 -4.62 -3.52 8.81
CA ALA A 72 -3.58 -3.92 9.75
C ALA A 72 -2.36 -4.57 9.07
N LEU A 73 -2.59 -5.34 8.01
CA LEU A 73 -1.50 -5.93 7.22
C LEU A 73 -0.69 -4.86 6.47
N LEU A 74 -1.36 -3.87 5.88
CA LEU A 74 -0.71 -2.77 5.17
C LEU A 74 0.08 -1.87 6.13
N ASP A 75 -0.47 -1.61 7.32
CA ASP A 75 0.20 -0.85 8.38
C ASP A 75 1.47 -1.56 8.83
N GLU A 76 1.41 -2.88 9.07
CA GLU A 76 2.58 -3.68 9.41
C GLU A 76 3.63 -3.67 8.30
N MET A 77 3.24 -3.84 7.04
CA MET A 77 4.17 -3.79 5.90
C MET A 77 4.85 -2.42 5.78
N THR A 78 4.10 -1.34 6.04
CA THR A 78 4.62 0.04 6.02
C THR A 78 5.62 0.26 7.15
N ARG A 79 5.28 -0.20 8.36
CA ARG A 79 6.17 -0.15 9.53
C ARG A 79 7.47 -0.92 9.28
N GLN A 80 7.38 -2.13 8.75
CA GLN A 80 8.53 -2.97 8.41
C GLN A 80 9.41 -2.33 7.32
N ARG A 81 8.80 -1.69 6.33
CA ARG A 81 9.55 -0.92 5.32
C ARG A 81 10.32 0.23 5.97
N ARG A 82 9.68 0.97 6.86
CA ARG A 82 10.31 2.12 7.54
C ARG A 82 11.44 1.68 8.46
N ILE A 83 11.28 0.57 9.18
CA ILE A 83 12.35 -0.04 10.00
C ILE A 83 13.58 -0.32 9.13
N ARG A 84 13.41 -1.01 7.99
CA ARG A 84 14.52 -1.32 7.09
C ARG A 84 15.19 -0.06 6.54
N GLU A 85 14.39 0.94 6.16
CA GLU A 85 14.90 2.22 5.66
C GLU A 85 15.81 2.90 6.70
N ILE A 86 15.36 3.00 7.95
CA ILE A 86 16.15 3.60 9.03
C ILE A 86 17.42 2.78 9.32
N GLU A 87 17.35 1.45 9.30
CA GLU A 87 18.52 0.59 9.46
C GLU A 87 19.57 0.82 8.37
N TYR A 88 19.14 1.05 7.12
CA TYR A 88 20.05 1.44 6.03
C TYR A 88 20.61 2.85 6.24
N GLU A 89 19.79 3.81 6.68
CA GLU A 89 20.24 5.18 6.96
C GLU A 89 21.29 5.23 8.09
N ILE A 90 21.13 4.40 9.14
CA ILE A 90 22.12 4.26 10.21
C ILE A 90 23.44 3.76 9.65
N ARG A 91 23.41 2.65 8.91
CA ARG A 91 24.62 2.07 8.30
C ARG A 91 25.33 3.06 7.37
N ASN A 92 24.55 3.82 6.58
CA ASN A 92 25.12 4.85 5.71
C ASN A 92 25.75 5.98 6.53
N ALA A 93 25.09 6.43 7.60
CA ALA A 93 25.64 7.47 8.48
C ALA A 93 26.94 7.00 9.18
N GLU A 94 27.04 5.73 9.57
CA GLU A 94 28.27 5.14 10.11
C GLU A 94 29.39 5.13 9.07
N ASN A 95 29.11 4.65 7.85
CA ASN A 95 30.08 4.63 6.75
C ASN A 95 30.54 6.03 6.35
N ASP A 96 29.61 6.99 6.27
CA ASP A 96 29.91 8.39 5.93
C ASP A 96 30.80 9.03 7.01
N MET A 97 30.51 8.76 8.29
CA MET A 97 31.35 9.21 9.41
C MET A 97 32.76 8.64 9.29
N ASP A 98 32.90 7.34 9.05
CA ASP A 98 34.21 6.70 8.92
C ASP A 98 35.00 7.24 7.73
N ALA A 99 34.34 7.47 6.59
CA ALA A 99 34.96 8.06 5.41
C ALA A 99 35.46 9.49 5.67
N GLU A 100 34.66 10.34 6.33
CA GLU A 100 35.07 11.69 6.72
C GLU A 100 36.25 11.65 7.70
N LEU A 101 36.20 10.78 8.72
CA LEU A 101 37.28 10.62 9.69
C LEU A 101 38.57 10.08 9.07
N GLU A 102 38.48 9.17 8.10
CA GLU A 102 39.64 8.68 7.35
C GLU A 102 40.29 9.80 6.52
N GLY A 103 39.47 10.63 5.87
CA GLY A 103 39.95 11.84 5.20
C GLY A 103 40.76 12.74 6.15
N LEU A 104 40.29 12.95 7.37
CA LEU A 104 40.98 13.73 8.39
C LEU A 104 42.25 13.04 8.91
N ARG A 105 42.23 11.72 9.13
CA ARG A 105 43.43 10.94 9.52
C ARG A 105 44.53 11.04 8.47
N ARG A 106 44.17 10.99 7.18
CA ARG A 106 45.11 11.19 6.07
C ARG A 106 45.71 12.59 6.08
N LYS A 107 44.90 13.64 6.29
CA LYS A 107 45.40 15.02 6.44
C LYS A 107 46.37 15.14 7.63
N LYS A 108 46.02 14.52 8.76
CA LYS A 108 46.85 14.48 9.98
C LYS A 108 48.23 13.88 9.72
N GLY A 109 48.31 12.81 8.92
CA GLY A 109 49.56 12.15 8.56
C GLY A 109 50.55 13.00 7.75
N ASN A 110 50.09 14.09 7.12
CA ASN A 110 50.92 15.00 6.33
C ASN A 110 51.51 16.17 7.13
N ALA A 111 51.32 16.21 8.46
CA ALA A 111 51.80 17.31 9.28
C ALA A 111 53.33 17.30 9.43
N ASN A 112 53.93 18.50 9.34
CA ASN A 112 55.38 18.68 9.54
C ASN A 112 55.77 18.57 11.03
N ASN A 113 56.99 18.15 11.33
CA ASN A 113 57.51 18.13 12.71
C ASN A 113 58.05 19.51 13.13
N ASN A 114 57.15 20.49 13.23
CA ASN A 114 57.46 21.84 13.70
C ASN A 114 56.23 22.47 14.40
N LEU A 115 56.36 23.71 14.88
CA LEU A 115 55.27 24.41 15.58
C LEU A 115 54.01 24.54 14.72
N ALA A 116 54.16 24.89 13.44
CA ALA A 116 53.02 24.99 12.52
C ALA A 116 52.31 23.65 12.35
N GLY A 117 53.07 22.54 12.30
CA GLY A 117 52.53 21.19 12.30
C GLY A 117 51.79 20.84 13.59
N ALA A 118 52.29 21.22 14.76
CA ALA A 118 51.58 21.01 16.02
C ALA A 118 50.22 21.74 16.07
N THR A 119 50.19 23.00 15.61
CA THR A 119 48.95 23.79 15.49
C THR A 119 47.98 23.14 14.49
N TRP A 120 48.47 22.69 13.33
CA TRP A 120 47.65 21.98 12.35
C TRP A 120 47.11 20.66 12.91
N LEU A 121 47.93 19.84 13.57
CA LEU A 121 47.47 18.60 14.20
C LEU A 121 46.35 18.84 15.22
N THR A 122 46.43 19.95 15.95
CA THR A 122 45.41 20.37 16.91
C THR A 122 44.10 20.72 16.21
N SER A 123 44.15 21.52 15.13
CA SER A 123 42.93 21.89 14.38
C SER A 123 42.25 20.68 13.74
N ILE A 124 43.01 19.73 13.17
CA ILE A 124 42.45 18.49 12.62
C ILE A 124 41.83 17.64 13.73
N SER A 125 42.44 17.58 14.91
CA SER A 125 41.88 16.83 16.04
C SER A 125 40.56 17.43 16.52
N GLN A 126 40.43 18.76 16.52
CA GLN A 126 39.16 19.46 16.80
C GLN A 126 38.11 19.17 15.71
N GLU A 127 38.51 19.19 14.43
CA GLU A 127 37.63 18.85 13.31
C GLU A 127 37.09 17.41 13.42
N MET A 128 37.95 16.45 13.79
CA MET A 128 37.54 15.05 14.02
C MET A 128 36.51 14.93 15.15
N GLN A 129 36.65 15.70 16.22
CA GLN A 129 35.67 15.72 17.32
C GLN A 129 34.34 16.29 16.85
N ALA A 130 34.36 17.39 16.08
CA ALA A 130 33.15 18.01 15.54
C ALA A 130 32.41 17.08 14.56
N VAL A 131 33.13 16.43 13.64
CA VAL A 131 32.58 15.42 12.72
C VAL A 131 31.95 14.27 13.49
N THR A 132 32.67 13.73 14.49
CA THR A 132 32.15 12.64 15.33
C THR A 132 30.86 13.05 16.05
N ALA A 133 30.82 14.24 16.64
CA ALA A 133 29.64 14.75 17.34
C ALA A 133 28.43 14.92 16.41
N LYS A 134 28.64 15.49 15.22
CA LYS A 134 27.62 15.62 14.17
C LYS A 134 26.98 14.28 13.83
N TRP A 135 27.80 13.28 13.51
CA TRP A 135 27.31 11.98 13.06
C TRP A 135 26.66 11.16 14.18
N ARG A 136 27.22 11.21 15.40
CA ARG A 136 26.58 10.61 16.58
C ARG A 136 25.18 11.18 16.82
N GLY A 137 25.02 12.50 16.76
CA GLY A 137 23.70 13.12 16.92
C GLY A 137 22.67 12.62 15.88
N LYS A 138 23.09 12.45 14.63
CA LYS A 138 22.24 11.87 13.56
C LYS A 138 21.89 10.40 13.86
N ILE A 139 22.87 9.59 14.22
CA ILE A 139 22.69 8.16 14.52
C ILE A 139 21.77 7.99 15.74
N ASP A 140 21.93 8.80 16.78
CA ASP A 140 21.08 8.78 17.98
C ASP A 140 19.62 9.13 17.66
N GLN A 141 19.40 10.11 16.79
CA GLN A 141 18.06 10.45 16.29
C GLN A 141 17.44 9.26 15.53
N LEU A 142 18.19 8.63 14.62
CA LEU A 142 17.72 7.49 13.85
C LEU A 142 17.42 6.28 14.75
N ASN A 143 18.29 5.99 15.71
CA ASN A 143 18.09 4.93 16.70
C ASN A 143 16.82 5.18 17.54
N SER A 144 16.56 6.43 17.92
CA SER A 144 15.34 6.79 18.65
C SER A 144 14.08 6.54 17.81
N GLN A 145 14.10 6.88 16.52
CA GLN A 145 13.00 6.59 15.60
C GLN A 145 12.80 5.09 15.39
N LEU A 146 13.89 4.33 15.25
CA LEU A 146 13.87 2.88 15.11
C LEU A 146 13.29 2.21 16.35
N ALA A 147 13.68 2.65 17.54
CA ALA A 147 13.15 2.15 18.80
C ALA A 147 11.65 2.39 18.91
N ALA A 148 11.17 3.58 18.57
CA ALA A 148 9.75 3.92 18.59
C ALA A 148 8.92 3.01 17.65
N LEU A 149 9.41 2.71 16.44
CA LEU A 149 8.73 1.84 15.48
C LEU A 149 8.71 0.37 15.89
N ARG A 150 9.72 -0.09 16.64
CA ARG A 150 9.82 -1.48 17.13
C ARG A 150 8.95 -1.73 18.36
N GLN A 151 8.59 -0.68 19.10
CA GLN A 151 7.72 -0.76 20.28
C GLN A 151 6.22 -0.66 19.96
N GLN A 152 5.88 -0.29 18.72
CA GLN A 152 4.53 -0.39 18.16
C GLN A 152 4.24 -1.83 17.72
#